data_AF-A0A1Z5T6L0-F1
#
_entry.id   AF-A0A1Z5T6L0-F1
#
_cell.length_a   1.000
_cell.length_b   1.000
_cell.length_c   1.000
_cell.angle_alpha   90.00
_cell.angle_beta   90.00
_cell.angle_gamma   90.00
#
_symmetry.space_group_name_H-M   'P 1'
#
loop_
_entity.id
_entity.type
_entity.pdbx_description
1 polymer ?
#
loop_
_entity_poly.entity_id
_entity_poly.type
_entity_poly.pdbx_seq_one_letter_code
_entity_poly.pdbx_strand_id
1 'polypeptide(L)'
;MAITNWLKKAGSFFTSSKAKKSEDGRDQWPSRTAFLLASVGGAVGQGNIIRYPSQVFNNIGLQWFIPYLIAIFLLAIPGLILEVSIGQAYRGGTVVAFNNVNRRTRGTGLASIFVSSVVVVYFAM
;
A
#
# COMPACT_ATOMS: atom_id res chain seq x y z
N MET A 1 30.69 0.46 -32.16
CA MET A 1 30.03 -0.78 -31.69
C MET A 1 29.70 -0.79 -30.19
N ALA A 2 30.29 0.08 -29.34
CA ALA A 2 29.96 0.17 -27.91
C ALA A 2 28.69 1.00 -27.60
N ILE A 3 28.46 2.09 -28.33
CA ILE A 3 27.32 3.01 -28.14
C ILE A 3 25.97 2.32 -28.45
N THR A 4 25.95 1.45 -29.46
CA THR A 4 24.77 0.65 -29.82
C THR A 4 24.38 -0.36 -28.73
N ASN A 5 25.36 -0.89 -28.00
CA ASN A 5 25.10 -1.81 -26.88
C ASN A 5 24.64 -1.06 -25.62
N TRP A 6 25.15 0.16 -25.38
CA TRP A 6 24.70 1.03 -24.29
C TRP A 6 23.26 1.53 -24.52
N LEU A 7 22.92 1.93 -25.74
CA LEU A 7 21.56 2.31 -26.11
C LEU A 7 20.57 1.13 -26.03
N LYS A 8 20.99 -0.08 -26.42
CA LYS A 8 20.17 -1.29 -26.22
C LYS A 8 19.98 -1.63 -24.74
N LYS A 9 21.00 -1.42 -23.89
CA LYS A 9 20.92 -1.63 -22.44
C LYS A 9 20.04 -0.60 -21.73
N ALA A 10 20.08 0.66 -22.18
CA ALA A 10 19.17 1.70 -21.75
C ALA A 10 17.74 1.42 -22.26
N GLY A 11 17.57 1.02 -23.51
CA GLY A 11 16.28 0.61 -24.07
C GLY A 11 15.68 -0.63 -23.41
N SER A 12 16.51 -1.59 -22.97
CA SER A 12 16.09 -2.76 -22.18
C SER A 12 15.77 -2.44 -20.71
N PHE A 13 16.20 -1.27 -20.21
CA PHE A 13 15.81 -0.78 -18.89
C PHE A 13 14.41 -0.15 -18.93
N PHE A 14 14.04 0.50 -20.04
CA PHE A 14 12.71 1.08 -20.25
C PHE A 14 11.67 0.10 -20.79
N THR A 15 12.09 -0.98 -21.48
CA THR A 15 11.16 -2.05 -21.86
C THR A 15 10.90 -2.93 -20.64
N SER A 16 9.69 -2.76 -20.09
CA SER A 16 9.11 -3.52 -18.98
C SER A 16 9.62 -4.96 -18.96
N SER A 17 10.58 -5.26 -18.07
CA SER A 17 10.99 -6.61 -17.75
C SER A 17 9.72 -7.42 -17.46
N LYS A 18 9.47 -8.51 -18.21
CA LYS A 18 8.30 -9.37 -17.99
C LYS A 18 8.27 -9.75 -16.51
N ALA A 19 7.22 -9.36 -15.80
CA ALA A 19 7.04 -9.72 -14.41
C ALA A 19 7.09 -11.25 -14.27
N LYS A 20 7.78 -11.74 -13.24
CA LYS A 20 7.90 -13.18 -13.00
C LYS A 20 6.51 -13.70 -12.63
N LYS A 21 5.93 -14.57 -13.46
CA LYS A 21 4.58 -15.08 -13.25
C LYS A 21 4.63 -16.29 -12.30
N SER A 22 3.76 -16.33 -11.30
CA SER A 22 3.59 -17.48 -10.40
C SER A 22 2.93 -18.64 -11.12
N GLU A 23 2.99 -19.85 -10.55
CA GLU A 23 2.27 -21.04 -11.05
C GLU A 23 0.76 -20.76 -11.21
N ASP A 24 0.18 -19.95 -10.31
CA ASP A 24 -1.21 -19.49 -10.38
C ASP A 24 -1.50 -18.44 -11.46
N GLY A 25 -0.53 -18.10 -12.31
CA GLY A 25 -0.68 -17.10 -13.37
C GLY A 25 -0.70 -15.64 -12.90
N ARG A 26 -0.26 -15.33 -11.67
CA ARG A 26 -0.21 -13.96 -11.14
C ARG A 26 1.18 -13.36 -11.24
N ASP A 27 1.27 -12.06 -11.44
CA ASP A 27 2.55 -11.35 -11.43
C ASP A 27 3.13 -11.28 -10.02
N GLN A 28 4.42 -11.58 -9.88
CA GLN A 28 5.15 -11.51 -8.62
C GLN A 28 6.03 -10.26 -8.57
N TRP A 29 6.21 -9.74 -7.36
CA TRP A 29 7.17 -8.68 -7.10
C TRP A 29 8.60 -9.15 -7.37
N PRO A 30 9.45 -8.31 -8.00
CA PRO A 30 10.82 -8.68 -8.34
C PRO A 30 11.72 -8.86 -7.11
N SER A 31 11.41 -8.18 -5.99
CA SER A 31 12.12 -8.33 -4.71
C SER A 31 11.26 -7.90 -3.52
N ARG A 32 11.64 -8.33 -2.30
CA ARG A 32 11.01 -7.89 -1.05
C ARG A 32 11.14 -6.38 -0.85
N THR A 33 12.29 -5.82 -1.22
CA THR A 33 12.55 -4.37 -1.14
C THR A 33 11.66 -3.59 -2.10
N ALA A 34 11.40 -4.12 -3.31
CA ALA A 34 10.48 -3.48 -4.25
C ALA A 34 9.04 -3.45 -3.70
N PHE A 35 8.59 -4.55 -3.08
CA PHE A 35 7.29 -4.58 -2.40
C PHE A 35 7.21 -3.58 -1.24
N LEU A 36 8.24 -3.54 -0.39
CA LEU A 36 8.28 -2.63 0.76
C LEU A 36 8.28 -1.17 0.30
N LEU A 37 9.09 -0.83 -0.71
CA LEU A 37 9.17 0.53 -1.24
C LEU A 37 7.85 0.98 -1.88
N ALA A 38 7.19 0.10 -2.65
CA ALA A 38 5.87 0.37 -3.20
C ALA A 38 4.81 0.59 -2.09
N SER A 39 4.86 -0.23 -1.03
CA SER A 39 3.94 -0.11 0.11
C SER A 39 4.15 1.18 0.90
N VAL A 40 5.42 1.55 1.16
CA VAL A 40 5.76 2.80 1.84
C VAL A 40 5.35 4.01 1.00
N GLY A 41 5.56 3.95 -0.32
CA GLY A 41 5.11 4.99 -1.24
C GLY A 41 3.60 5.20 -1.24
N GLY A 42 2.81 4.12 -1.09
CA GLY A 42 1.36 4.22 -0.91
C GLY A 42 0.92 4.72 0.46
N ALA A 43 1.72 4.49 1.51
CA ALA A 43 1.39 4.92 2.88
C ALA A 43 1.73 6.39 3.15
N VAL A 44 2.73 6.95 2.47
CA VAL A 44 3.15 8.35 2.63
C VAL A 44 2.36 9.23 1.66
N GLY A 45 1.32 9.90 2.16
CA GLY A 45 0.48 10.82 1.39
C GLY A 45 0.55 12.27 1.85
N GLN A 46 -0.13 13.15 1.10
CA GLN A 46 -0.28 14.59 1.41
C GLN A 46 -0.80 14.85 2.84
N GLY A 47 -1.63 13.94 3.37
CA GLY A 47 -2.14 14.02 4.74
C GLY A 47 -1.05 14.07 5.80
N ASN A 48 0.07 13.36 5.62
CA ASN A 48 1.18 13.35 6.59
C ASN A 48 1.96 14.66 6.59
N ILE A 49 1.90 15.45 5.52
CA ILE A 49 2.65 16.71 5.39
C ILE A 49 1.79 17.90 5.82
N ILE A 50 0.52 17.93 5.44
CA ILE A 50 -0.34 19.11 5.68
C ILE A 50 -1.16 18.95 6.95
N ARG A 51 -1.78 17.79 7.16
CA ARG A 51 -2.71 17.59 8.26
C ARG A 51 -2.00 17.29 9.57
N TYR A 52 -0.92 16.52 9.51
CA TYR A 52 -0.16 16.15 10.72
C TYR A 52 0.39 17.37 11.49
N PRO A 53 1.08 18.35 10.86
CA PRO A 53 1.57 19.51 11.60
C PRO A 53 0.43 20.33 12.21
N SER A 54 -0.67 20.51 11.48
CA SER A 54 -1.84 21.24 11.99
C SER A 54 -2.41 20.58 13.26
N GLN A 55 -2.45 19.25 13.33
CA GLN A 55 -2.90 18.55 14.53
C GLN A 55 -1.93 18.69 15.70
N VAL A 56 -0.62 18.67 15.45
CA VAL A 56 0.41 18.90 16.47
C VAL A 56 0.31 20.32 17.03
N PHE A 57 0.17 21.34 16.19
CA PHE A 57 0.05 22.73 16.64
C PHE A 57 -1.19 22.98 17.50
N ASN A 58 -2.33 22.38 17.16
CA ASN A 58 -3.57 22.58 17.89
C ASN A 58 -3.65 21.80 19.21
N ASN A 59 -2.91 20.69 19.36
CA ASN A 59 -2.99 19.78 20.51
C ASN A 59 -1.73 19.83 21.39
N ILE A 60 -1.32 21.03 21.83
CA ILE A 60 -0.23 21.21 22.81
C ILE A 60 1.13 20.66 22.28
N GLY A 61 1.37 20.79 20.98
CA GLY A 61 2.66 20.51 20.35
C GLY A 61 3.17 19.10 20.63
N LEU A 62 4.29 19.00 21.34
CA LEU A 62 5.00 17.75 21.60
C LEU A 62 4.18 16.73 22.43
N GLN A 63 3.24 17.18 23.27
CA GLN A 63 2.46 16.27 24.12
C GLN A 63 1.53 15.36 23.31
N TRP A 64 1.10 15.81 22.13
CA TRP A 64 0.29 15.01 21.20
C TRP A 64 1.03 13.77 20.66
N PHE A 65 2.36 13.76 20.69
CA PHE A 65 3.13 12.60 20.24
C PHE A 65 2.95 11.36 21.14
N ILE A 66 2.68 11.54 22.44
CA ILE A 66 2.54 10.42 23.37
C ILE A 66 1.34 9.52 22.99
N PRO A 67 0.10 10.04 22.89
CA PRO A 67 -1.04 9.21 22.45
C PRO A 67 -0.88 8.76 21.00
N TYR A 68 -0.23 9.54 20.13
CA TYR A 68 0.02 9.16 18.74
C TYR A 68 0.92 7.92 18.62
N LEU A 69 2.04 7.88 19.36
CA LEU A 69 2.93 6.73 19.39
C LEU A 69 2.23 5.49 19.97
N ILE A 70 1.47 5.66 21.06
CA ILE A 70 0.69 4.57 21.65
C ILE A 70 -0.32 4.01 20.64
N ALA A 71 -1.03 4.87 19.90
CA ALA A 71 -1.97 4.45 18.86
C ALA A 71 -1.28 3.72 17.70
N ILE A 72 -0.06 4.13 17.31
CA ILE A 72 0.71 3.41 16.30
C ILE A 72 1.03 1.99 16.77
N PHE A 73 1.56 1.84 17.98
CA PHE A 73 1.95 0.53 18.50
C PHE A 73 0.75 -0.39 18.74
N LEU A 74 -0.36 0.13 19.24
CA LEU A 74 -1.53 -0.66 19.61
C LEU A 74 -2.50 -0.93 18.45
N LEU A 75 -2.61 -0.03 17.48
CA LEU A 75 -3.60 -0.13 16.40
C LEU A 75 -2.96 -0.24 15.02
N ALA A 76 -2.03 0.66 14.69
CA ALA A 76 -1.49 0.73 13.33
C ALA A 76 -0.62 -0.49 12.97
N ILE A 77 0.34 -0.85 13.83
CA ILE A 77 1.22 -2.00 13.61
C ILE A 77 0.44 -3.32 13.54
N PRO A 78 -0.39 -3.69 14.54
CA PRO A 78 -1.13 -4.94 14.47
C PRO A 78 -2.17 -4.95 13.34
N GLY A 79 -2.81 -3.80 13.06
CA GLY A 79 -3.73 -3.67 11.93
C GLY A 79 -3.05 -3.93 10.58
N LEU A 80 -1.87 -3.34 10.36
CA LEU A 80 -1.09 -3.54 9.14
C LEU A 80 -0.63 -4.99 8.99
N ILE A 81 -0.13 -5.61 10.07
CA ILE A 81 0.28 -7.03 10.05
C ILE A 81 -0.91 -7.91 9.68
N LEU A 82 -2.09 -7.65 10.24
CA LEU A 82 -3.31 -8.41 9.95
C LEU A 82 -3.73 -8.26 8.49
N GLU A 83 -3.72 -7.04 7.96
CA GLU A 83 -4.08 -6.77 6.56
C GLU A 83 -3.13 -7.45 5.57
N VAL A 84 -1.82 -7.31 5.80
CA VAL A 84 -0.81 -7.97 4.97
C VAL A 84 -0.92 -9.49 5.08
N SER A 85 -1.15 -10.04 6.28
CA SER A 85 -1.30 -11.49 6.47
C SER A 85 -2.51 -12.05 5.73
N ILE A 86 -3.66 -11.35 5.76
CA ILE A 86 -4.85 -11.73 4.99
C ILE A 86 -4.57 -11.67 3.48
N GLY A 87 -3.89 -10.61 3.02
CA GLY A 87 -3.49 -10.48 1.62
C GLY A 87 -2.58 -11.63 1.15
N GLN A 88 -1.61 -12.02 1.97
CA GLN A 88 -0.71 -13.15 1.67
C GLN A 88 -1.41 -14.51 1.77
N ALA A 89 -2.35 -14.69 2.71
CA ALA A 89 -3.05 -15.95 2.92
C ALA A 89 -4.02 -16.29 1.78
N TYR A 90 -4.84 -15.32 1.35
CA TYR A 90 -5.89 -15.57 0.35
C TYR A 90 -5.49 -15.18 -1.07
N ARG A 91 -4.38 -14.46 -1.25
CA ARG A 91 -3.77 -14.06 -2.54
C ARG A 91 -4.81 -13.56 -3.56
N GLY A 92 -5.80 -12.79 -3.11
CA GLY A 92 -6.92 -12.31 -3.92
C GLY A 92 -7.19 -10.82 -3.72
N GLY A 93 -8.02 -10.23 -4.58
CA GLY A 93 -8.47 -8.84 -4.41
C GLY A 93 -9.28 -8.66 -3.13
N THR A 94 -9.43 -7.42 -2.66
CA THR A 94 -9.98 -7.11 -1.32
C THR A 94 -11.32 -7.79 -1.03
N VAL A 95 -12.27 -7.79 -1.98
CA VAL A 95 -13.57 -8.47 -1.81
C VAL A 95 -13.44 -9.99 -1.72
N VAL A 96 -12.54 -10.59 -2.51
CA VAL A 96 -12.32 -12.03 -2.53
C VAL A 96 -11.59 -12.47 -1.26
N ALA A 97 -10.60 -11.71 -0.81
CA ALA A 97 -9.89 -11.96 0.43
C ALA A 97 -10.84 -11.95 1.64
N PHE A 98 -11.66 -10.91 1.78
CA PHE A 98 -12.65 -10.82 2.87
C PHE A 98 -13.78 -11.83 2.76
N ASN A 99 -14.16 -12.27 1.55
CA ASN A 99 -15.13 -13.35 1.36
C ASN A 99 -14.56 -14.72 1.79
N ASN A 100 -13.27 -14.95 1.59
CA ASN A 100 -12.61 -16.20 1.96
C ASN A 100 -12.29 -16.30 3.47
N VAL A 101 -12.19 -15.16 4.16
CA VAL A 101 -12.15 -15.12 5.64
C VAL A 101 -13.49 -15.55 6.23
N ASN A 102 -14.58 -14.88 5.83
CA ASN A 102 -15.93 -15.23 6.24
C ASN A 102 -16.94 -14.67 5.23
N ARG A 103 -17.95 -15.47 4.86
CA ARG A 103 -19.00 -15.04 3.93
C ARG A 103 -19.77 -13.80 4.42
N ARG A 104 -19.83 -13.58 5.75
CA ARG A 104 -20.44 -12.38 6.36
C ARG A 104 -19.56 -11.12 6.24
N THR A 105 -18.24 -11.26 6.14
CA THR A 105 -17.30 -10.13 6.01
C THR A 105 -17.16 -9.65 4.58
N ARG A 106 -17.90 -10.19 3.61
CA ARG A 106 -17.91 -9.68 2.23
C ARG A 106 -18.27 -8.18 2.15
N GLY A 107 -19.10 -7.70 3.07
CA GLY A 107 -19.48 -6.30 3.19
C GLY A 107 -18.30 -5.37 3.48
N THR A 108 -17.30 -5.80 4.26
CA THR A 108 -16.13 -4.96 4.58
C THR A 108 -15.23 -4.76 3.37
N GLY A 109 -15.07 -5.79 2.53
CA GLY A 109 -14.32 -5.68 1.28
C GLY A 109 -15.01 -4.80 0.23
N LEU A 110 -16.35 -4.74 0.21
CA LEU A 110 -17.08 -3.80 -0.65
C LEU A 110 -17.00 -2.37 -0.11
N ALA A 111 -17.12 -2.20 1.22
CA ALA A 111 -16.98 -0.91 1.86
C ALA A 111 -15.60 -0.28 1.61
N SER A 112 -14.52 -1.07 1.66
CA SER A 112 -13.18 -0.56 1.36
C SER A 112 -13.03 -0.07 -0.08
N ILE A 113 -13.68 -0.73 -1.06
CA ILE A 113 -13.68 -0.26 -2.45
C ILE A 113 -14.43 1.06 -2.56
N PHE A 114 -15.61 1.16 -1.94
CA PHE A 114 -16.42 2.38 -1.98
C PHE A 114 -15.67 3.57 -1.36
N VAL A 115 -15.06 3.40 -0.19
CA VAL A 115 -14.26 4.44 0.47
C VAL A 115 -13.10 4.87 -0.42
N SER A 116 -12.36 3.92 -0.99
CA SER A 116 -11.26 4.24 -1.91
C SER A 116 -11.73 5.00 -3.14
N SER A 117 -12.88 4.66 -3.73
CA SER A 117 -13.45 5.40 -4.85
C SER A 117 -13.77 6.86 -4.50
N VAL A 118 -14.39 7.10 -3.34
CA VAL A 118 -14.71 8.46 -2.88
C VAL A 118 -13.45 9.27 -2.62
N VAL A 119 -12.45 8.68 -1.97
CA VAL A 119 -11.17 9.34 -1.68
C VAL A 119 -10.44 9.70 -2.96
N VAL A 120 -10.38 8.80 -3.95
CA VAL A 120 -9.74 9.08 -5.24
C VAL A 120 -10.42 10.24 -5.96
N VAL A 121 -11.76 10.28 -5.99
CA VAL A 121 -12.49 11.41 -6.61
C VAL A 121 -12.16 12.73 -5.91
N TYR A 122 -12.09 12.75 -4.57
CA TYR A 122 -11.74 13.94 -3.80
C TYR A 122 -10.28 14.40 -4.01
N PHE A 123 -9.34 13.46 -4.13
CA PHE A 123 -7.92 13.79 -4.32
C PHE A 123 -7.55 14.06 -5.79
N ALA A 124 -8.34 13.57 -6.74
CA ALA A 124 -8.09 13.73 -8.17
C ALA A 124 -8.78 14.96 -8.78
N MET A 125 -9.84 15.47 -8.15
CA MET A 125 -10.46 16.77 -8.48
C MET A 125 -9.69 17.92 -7.84
#